data_AF-A0A933DLL3-F1
#
_entry.id   AF-A0A933DLL3-F1
#
_cell.length_a   1.000
_cell.length_b   1.000
_cell.length_c   1.000
_cell.angle_alpha   90.00
_cell.angle_beta   90.00
_cell.angle_gamma   90.00
#
_symmetry.space_group_name_H-M   'P 1'
#
loop_
_entity.id
_entity.type
_entity.pdbx_description
1 polymer ?
#
loop_
_entity_poly.entity_id
_entity_poly.type
_entity_poly.pdbx_seq_one_letter_code
_entity_poly.pdbx_strand_id
1 'polypeptide(L)'
;MKKYIALAIAVVVLSGGAFWSEQWFVENYTDTREQGTISIASNVDGTVLDAMHAQKAEGTLSFSGREFPGLGFFVEEINGKRSADGYYWILYVNGTLSQTGVSQTFLSAGDLIEWRYEKGY
;
A
#
# COMPACT_ATOMS: atom_id res chain seq x y z
N MET A 1 1.95 3.39 35.36
CA MET A 1 2.43 2.46 34.31
C MET A 1 1.90 2.96 32.97
N LYS A 2 2.81 3.28 32.03
CA LYS A 2 2.64 3.78 30.63
C LYS A 2 1.24 4.36 30.28
N LYS A 3 0.93 5.63 30.56
CA LYS A 3 1.04 6.87 29.75
C LYS A 3 0.36 6.83 28.36
N TYR A 4 -0.73 7.61 28.25
CA TYR A 4 -1.61 7.97 27.13
C TYR A 4 -0.90 8.50 25.88
N ILE A 5 -1.52 8.38 24.69
CA ILE A 5 -1.78 9.49 23.74
C ILE A 5 -3.10 9.22 22.98
N ALA A 6 -4.08 10.12 23.15
CA ALA A 6 -5.16 10.33 22.20
C ALA A 6 -4.63 11.26 21.09
N LEU A 7 -4.90 10.98 19.82
CA LEU A 7 -4.64 11.94 18.74
C LEU A 7 -5.96 12.25 18.02
N ALA A 8 -6.49 13.43 18.33
CA ALA A 8 -7.52 14.10 17.54
C ALA A 8 -6.85 14.66 16.28
N ILE A 9 -7.37 14.31 15.11
CA ILE A 9 -6.86 14.84 13.84
C ILE A 9 -7.68 16.07 13.50
N ALA A 10 -7.10 17.24 13.77
CA ALA A 10 -7.60 18.51 13.30
C ALA A 10 -7.09 18.73 11.87
N VAL A 11 -7.97 18.67 10.88
CA VAL A 11 -7.68 19.19 9.54
C VAL A 11 -7.97 20.69 9.56
N VAL A 12 -6.91 21.49 9.75
CA VAL A 12 -6.96 22.92 9.50
C VAL A 12 -6.48 23.14 8.06
N VAL A 13 -7.42 23.31 7.13
CA VAL A 13 -7.11 23.87 5.81
C VAL A 13 -6.97 25.38 5.99
N LEU A 14 -5.73 25.86 6.07
CA LEU A 14 -5.43 27.28 5.90
C LEU A 14 -4.60 27.46 4.64
N SER A 15 -5.27 28.00 3.64
CA SER A 15 -4.69 28.63 2.46
C SER A 15 -3.66 29.70 2.85
N GLY A 16 -2.46 29.62 2.25
CA GLY A 16 -1.63 30.80 2.02
C GLY A 16 -0.20 30.72 2.55
N GLY A 17 0.74 30.45 1.63
CA GLY A 17 2.06 31.09 1.61
C GLY A 17 3.18 30.49 2.46
N ALA A 18 4.35 30.44 1.83
CA ALA A 18 5.70 30.25 2.38
C ALA A 18 6.19 28.81 2.66
N PHE A 19 7.15 28.41 1.82
CA PHE A 19 8.07 27.28 1.94
C PHE A 19 8.66 27.13 3.34
N TRP A 20 8.47 25.98 3.98
CA TRP A 20 9.29 25.50 5.10
C TRP A 20 9.47 23.99 4.95
N SER A 21 10.73 23.55 4.96
CA SER A 21 11.12 22.15 4.87
C SER A 21 10.79 21.44 6.17
N GLU A 22 9.83 20.51 6.14
CA GLU A 22 9.64 19.53 7.20
C GLU A 22 9.61 18.13 6.60
N GLN A 23 10.72 17.43 6.83
CA GLN A 23 10.79 15.99 6.77
C GLN A 23 10.07 15.44 8.02
N TRP A 24 9.25 14.41 7.82
CA TRP A 24 8.43 13.67 8.79
C TRP A 24 7.06 14.25 9.13
N PHE A 25 6.02 13.72 8.50
CA PHE A 25 5.10 12.76 9.15
C PHE A 25 4.18 12.16 8.07
N VAL A 26 4.54 11.00 7.48
CA VAL A 26 3.50 10.16 6.87
C VAL A 26 2.91 9.36 8.04
N GLU A 27 2.01 9.99 8.77
CA GLU A 27 1.13 9.26 9.68
C GLU A 27 0.23 8.49 8.72
N ASN A 28 0.22 7.17 8.79
CA ASN A 28 -0.68 6.34 8.01
C ASN A 28 -2.12 6.67 8.42
N TYR A 29 -2.68 7.72 7.83
CA TYR A 29 -4.08 8.07 7.96
C TYR A 29 -4.86 7.04 7.15
N THR A 30 -5.27 5.97 7.82
CA THR A 30 -6.27 5.06 7.26
C THR A 30 -7.61 5.77 7.36
N ASP A 31 -7.93 6.63 6.37
CA ASP A 31 -9.29 7.14 6.23
C ASP A 31 -10.20 5.96 5.94
N THR A 32 -11.17 5.74 6.82
CA THR A 32 -12.12 4.63 6.76
C THR A 32 -13.32 4.95 5.85
N ARG A 33 -13.14 5.80 4.83
CA ARG A 33 -14.22 6.21 3.90
C ARG A 33 -14.02 5.88 2.42
N GLU A 34 -12.94 5.20 2.05
CA GLU A 34 -12.85 4.45 0.78
C GLU A 34 -12.36 3.02 1.05
N GLN A 35 -13.31 2.13 1.37
CA GLN A 35 -13.01 0.72 1.67
C GLN A 35 -12.52 0.00 0.41
N GLY A 36 -11.20 -0.03 0.19
CA GLY A 36 -10.61 -0.86 -0.85
C GLY A 36 -9.19 -0.51 -1.24
N THR A 37 -8.67 0.67 -0.87
CA THR A 37 -7.36 1.12 -1.34
C THR A 37 -6.30 1.09 -0.25
N ILE A 38 -5.12 0.54 -0.55
CA ILE A 38 -3.93 0.55 0.33
C ILE A 38 -2.78 1.11 -0.50
N SER A 39 -2.22 2.25 -0.08
CA SER A 39 -1.12 2.90 -0.80
C SER A 39 0.12 3.00 0.08
N ILE A 40 1.28 2.58 -0.42
CA ILE A 40 2.54 2.54 0.31
C ILE A 40 3.70 2.93 -0.62
N ALA A 41 4.58 3.81 -0.14
CA ALA A 41 5.79 4.19 -0.87
C ALA A 41 6.86 3.09 -0.74
N SER A 42 7.56 2.80 -1.83
CA SER A 42 8.75 1.94 -1.80
C SER A 42 9.97 2.72 -1.33
N ASN A 43 10.68 2.18 -0.34
CA ASN A 43 11.94 2.74 0.16
C ASN A 43 13.17 2.02 -0.42
N VAL A 44 12.95 1.04 -1.30
CA VAL A 44 13.99 0.17 -1.87
C VAL A 44 13.74 -0.04 -3.36
N ASP A 45 14.82 -0.32 -4.09
CA ASP A 45 14.73 -0.86 -5.44
C ASP A 45 14.46 -2.37 -5.35
N GLY A 46 13.61 -2.89 -6.24
CA GLY A 46 13.25 -4.31 -6.22
C GLY A 46 11.88 -4.57 -6.84
N THR A 47 11.37 -5.78 -6.71
CA THR A 47 10.01 -6.07 -7.15
C THR A 47 8.98 -5.57 -6.14
N VAL A 48 7.73 -5.41 -6.57
CA VAL A 48 6.60 -5.17 -5.65
C VAL A 48 6.53 -6.27 -4.59
N LEU A 49 6.82 -7.52 -4.96
CA LEU A 49 6.84 -8.65 -4.02
C LEU A 49 7.92 -8.48 -2.93
N ASP A 50 9.11 -7.99 -3.30
CA ASP A 50 10.19 -7.69 -2.34
C ASP A 50 9.74 -6.59 -1.36
N ALA A 51 9.12 -5.52 -1.86
CA ALA A 51 8.59 -4.45 -1.03
C ALA A 51 7.49 -4.94 -0.07
N MET A 52 6.58 -5.80 -0.54
CA MET A 52 5.57 -6.42 0.31
C MET A 52 6.19 -7.30 1.40
N HIS A 53 7.23 -8.08 1.08
CA HIS A 53 7.95 -8.88 2.05
C HIS A 53 8.65 -8.02 3.12
N ALA A 54 9.26 -6.91 2.73
CA ALA A 54 9.86 -5.95 3.66
C ALA A 54 8.80 -5.39 4.62
N GLN A 55 7.66 -4.94 4.11
CA GLN A 55 6.54 -4.43 4.92
C GLN A 55 5.95 -5.48 5.86
N LYS A 56 5.88 -6.74 5.40
CA LYS A 56 5.47 -7.86 6.25
C LYS A 56 6.45 -8.12 7.40
N ALA A 57 7.75 -7.97 7.16
CA ALA A 57 8.76 -8.08 8.20
C ALA A 57 8.69 -6.92 9.21
N GLU A 58 8.30 -5.72 8.77
CA GLU A 58 8.06 -4.53 9.61
C GLU A 58 6.71 -4.56 10.33
N GLY A 59 5.80 -5.45 9.95
CA GLY A 59 4.45 -5.56 10.51
C GLY A 59 3.48 -4.47 10.04
N THR A 60 3.84 -3.72 9.00
CA THR A 60 3.00 -2.66 8.41
C THR A 60 2.00 -3.20 7.38
N LEU A 61 2.28 -4.39 6.83
CA LEU A 61 1.41 -5.11 5.89
C LEU A 61 1.33 -6.58 6.29
N SER A 62 0.17 -7.21 6.12
CA SER A 62 0.06 -8.67 6.07
C SER A 62 -0.53 -9.09 4.73
N PHE A 63 0.03 -10.14 4.12
CA PHE A 63 -0.49 -10.67 2.87
C PHE A 63 -0.25 -12.18 2.74
N SER A 64 -1.08 -12.82 1.92
CA SER A 64 -0.93 -14.21 1.50
C SER A 64 -1.32 -14.39 0.03
N GLY A 65 -0.86 -15.48 -0.56
CA GLY A 65 -1.01 -15.73 -1.98
C GLY A 65 -0.36 -17.04 -2.40
N ARG A 66 -0.24 -17.25 -3.70
CA ARG A 66 0.31 -18.48 -4.30
C ARG A 66 1.27 -18.17 -5.42
N GLU A 67 2.38 -18.88 -5.46
CA GLU A 67 3.29 -18.88 -6.60
C GLU A 67 2.75 -19.79 -7.71
N PHE A 68 2.67 -19.26 -8.93
CA PHE A 68 2.32 -20.01 -10.13
C PHE A 68 3.54 -20.09 -11.04
N PRO A 69 4.12 -21.29 -11.27
CA PRO A 69 5.28 -21.45 -12.14
C PRO A 69 5.07 -20.83 -13.51
N GLY A 70 5.98 -19.94 -13.91
CA GLY A 70 5.93 -19.23 -15.20
C GLY A 70 4.99 -18.02 -15.25
N LEU A 71 4.15 -17.79 -14.23
CA LEU A 71 3.24 -16.64 -14.15
C LEU A 71 3.59 -15.67 -13.00
N GLY A 72 4.20 -16.18 -11.92
CA GLY A 72 4.61 -15.40 -10.76
C GLY A 72 3.71 -15.57 -9.55
N PHE A 73 3.87 -14.67 -8.57
CA PHE A 73 3.12 -14.69 -7.31
C PHE A 73 1.77 -13.99 -7.48
N PHE A 74 0.69 -14.69 -7.15
CA PHE A 74 -0.67 -14.15 -7.12
C PHE A 74 -1.08 -13.82 -5.69
N VAL A 75 -1.41 -12.55 -5.42
CA VAL A 75 -1.85 -12.10 -4.10
C VAL A 75 -3.33 -12.41 -3.93
N GLU A 76 -3.67 -13.21 -2.92
CA GLU A 76 -5.05 -13.60 -2.63
C GLU A 76 -5.66 -12.77 -1.49
N GLU A 77 -4.85 -12.29 -0.56
CA GLU A 77 -5.31 -11.60 0.65
C GLU A 77 -4.31 -10.54 1.10
N ILE A 78 -4.83 -9.38 1.50
CA ILE A 78 -4.07 -8.28 2.11
C ILE A 78 -4.82 -7.81 3.36
N ASN A 79 -4.10 -7.65 4.48
CA ASN A 79 -4.63 -7.19 5.77
C ASN A 79 -5.91 -7.92 6.21
N GLY A 80 -5.94 -9.24 6.02
CA GLY A 80 -7.06 -10.11 6.39
C GLY A 80 -8.27 -10.04 5.45
N LYS A 81 -8.23 -9.22 4.39
CA LYS A 81 -9.28 -9.14 3.37
C LYS A 81 -8.87 -9.98 2.16
N ARG A 82 -9.59 -11.10 1.99
CA ARG A 82 -9.37 -12.08 0.92
C ARG A 82 -10.16 -11.73 -0.35
N SER A 83 -9.58 -12.03 -1.49
CA SER A 83 -10.23 -12.01 -2.81
C SER A 83 -11.33 -13.07 -2.86
N ALA A 84 -12.57 -12.61 -3.04
CA ALA A 84 -13.77 -13.44 -3.07
C ALA A 84 -14.87 -12.76 -3.88
N ASP A 85 -15.87 -13.54 -4.32
CA ASP A 85 -17.08 -13.03 -5.00
C ASP A 85 -16.81 -12.21 -6.26
N GLY A 86 -15.75 -12.57 -6.99
CA GLY A 86 -15.30 -11.86 -8.19
C GLY A 86 -14.58 -10.55 -7.91
N TYR A 87 -14.19 -10.26 -6.67
CA TYR A 87 -13.33 -9.15 -6.32
C TYR A 87 -11.90 -9.62 -6.05
N TYR A 88 -10.94 -8.80 -6.46
CA TYR A 88 -9.52 -9.08 -6.42
C TYR A 88 -8.73 -7.86 -5.95
N TRP A 89 -7.54 -8.11 -5.42
CA TRP A 89 -6.54 -7.08 -5.19
C TRP A 89 -5.82 -6.73 -6.49
N ILE A 90 -6.08 -5.53 -6.99
CA ILE A 90 -5.53 -5.01 -8.24
C ILE A 90 -4.34 -4.10 -7.91
N LEU A 91 -3.21 -4.35 -8.57
CA LEU A 91 -1.96 -3.62 -8.37
C LEU A 91 -1.89 -2.39 -9.30
N TYR A 92 -1.61 -1.25 -8.70
CA TYR A 92 -1.27 0.00 -9.36
C TYR A 92 0.12 0.46 -8.89
N VAL A 93 0.89 1.06 -9.79
CA VAL A 93 2.16 1.71 -9.47
C VAL A 93 2.11 3.14 -10.00
N ASN A 94 2.40 4.11 -9.14
CA ASN A 94 2.32 5.54 -9.46
C ASN A 94 0.95 5.92 -10.08
N GLY A 95 -0.13 5.37 -9.52
CA GLY A 95 -1.52 5.59 -9.98
C GLY A 95 -1.90 4.89 -11.28
N THR A 96 -1.00 4.12 -11.90
CA THR A 96 -1.25 3.40 -13.17
C THR A 96 -1.40 1.91 -12.92
N LEU A 97 -2.40 1.28 -13.55
CA LEU A 97 -2.63 -0.17 -13.46
C LEU A 97 -1.38 -0.92 -13.94
N SER A 98 -0.84 -1.79 -13.09
CA SER A 98 0.33 -2.58 -13.46
C SER A 98 -0.01 -3.56 -14.58
N GLN A 99 0.87 -3.64 -15.55
CA GLN A 99 0.76 -4.58 -16.67
C GLN A 99 1.38 -5.95 -16.35
N THR A 100 2.09 -6.07 -15.23
CA THR A 100 2.74 -7.31 -14.78
C THR A 100 2.39 -7.60 -13.32
N GLY A 101 2.63 -8.85 -12.89
CA GLY A 101 2.37 -9.28 -11.52
C GLY A 101 3.37 -8.71 -10.51
N VAL A 102 3.11 -8.91 -9.22
CA VAL A 102 3.93 -8.37 -8.13
C VAL A 102 5.38 -8.87 -8.14
N SER A 103 5.62 -10.08 -8.65
CA SER A 103 6.96 -10.67 -8.73
C SER A 103 7.77 -10.19 -9.94
N GLN A 104 7.16 -9.38 -10.83
CA GLN A 104 7.78 -8.91 -12.07
C GLN A 104 7.75 -7.38 -12.20
N THR A 105 6.85 -6.71 -11.50
CA THR A 105 6.79 -5.25 -11.47
C THR A 105 7.97 -4.73 -10.65
N PHE A 106 8.95 -4.13 -11.32
CA PHE A 106 10.11 -3.51 -10.67
C PHE A 106 9.78 -2.08 -10.23
N LEU A 107 10.23 -1.72 -9.04
CA LEU A 107 10.07 -0.43 -8.40
C LEU A 107 11.43 0.23 -8.25
N SER A 108 11.44 1.54 -8.39
CA SER A 108 12.52 2.40 -7.89
C SER A 108 12.14 3.01 -6.55
N ALA A 109 13.13 3.35 -5.74
CA ALA A 109 12.93 4.09 -4.52
C ALA A 109 12.10 5.38 -4.79
N GLY A 110 11.03 5.58 -4.01
CA GLY A 110 10.09 6.68 -4.18
C GLY A 110 8.84 6.34 -5.00
N ASP A 111 8.78 5.19 -5.68
CA ASP A 111 7.56 4.74 -6.35
C ASP A 111 6.44 4.45 -5.35
N LEU A 112 5.21 4.75 -5.74
CA LEU A 112 4.00 4.48 -4.96
C LEU A 112 3.36 3.17 -5.42
N ILE A 113 3.26 2.20 -4.51
CA ILE A 113 2.48 0.99 -4.69
C ILE A 113 1.06 1.26 -4.20
N GLU A 114 0.07 0.89 -4.99
CA GLU A 114 -1.32 1.00 -4.60
C GLU A 114 -2.07 -0.30 -4.91
N TRP A 115 -2.80 -0.79 -3.92
CA TRP A 115 -3.65 -1.97 -4.00
C TRP A 115 -5.09 -1.54 -3.93
N ARG A 116 -5.90 -1.92 -4.91
CA ARG A 116 -7.34 -1.64 -4.92
C ARG A 116 -8.14 -2.94 -4.92
N TYR A 117 -9.07 -3.08 -3.99
CA TYR A 117 -9.99 -4.21 -3.92
C TYR A 117 -11.19 -3.96 -4.84
N GLU A 118 -11.11 -4.48 -6.06
CA GLU A 118 -12.03 -4.14 -7.15
C GLU A 118 -12.65 -5.40 -7.75
N LYS A 119 -13.79 -5.23 -8.43
CA LYS A 119 -14.44 -6.31 -9.16
C LYS A 119 -13.61 -6.65 -10.39
N GLY A 120 -13.23 -7.93 -10.53
CA GLY A 120 -12.66 -8.46 -11.75
C GLY A 120 -13.67 -8.45 -12.89
N TYR A 121 -13.19 -8.16 -14.09
CA TYR A 121 -13.98 -8.13 -15.32
C TYR A 121 -14.15 -9.51 -15.94
#